data_AF-M2ZBE7-F1
#
_entry.id   AF-M2ZBE7-F1
#
_cell.length_a   1.000
_cell.length_b   1.000
_cell.length_c   1.000
_cell.angle_alpha   90.00
_cell.angle_beta   90.00
_cell.angle_gamma   90.00
#
_symmetry.space_group_name_H-M   'P 1'
#
loop_
_entity.id
_entity.type
_entity.pdbx_description
1 polymer ?
#
loop_
_entity_poly.entity_id
_entity_poly.type
_entity_poly.pdbx_seq_one_letter_code
_entity_poly.pdbx_strand_id
1 'polypeptide(L)'
;MSIGHWLIVLVIVLLLFGANKIPKLMGDMAKGVKAFKHGLKDEDEQQAQAAAAPQPQVPPSQVTEAQAAKPAAAPDSAPKP
;
A
#
# COMPACT_ATOMS: atom_id res chain seq x y z
N MET A 1 24.10 4.92 40.87
CA MET A 1 25.23 5.06 39.91
C MET A 1 24.79 6.02 38.82
N SER A 2 25.47 7.15 38.70
CA SER A 2 24.98 8.38 38.06
C SER A 2 24.88 8.30 36.52
N ILE A 3 23.86 8.96 35.96
CA ILE A 3 23.56 9.12 34.51
C ILE A 3 24.78 9.52 33.66
N GLY A 4 25.78 10.19 34.25
CA GLY A 4 27.01 10.57 33.55
C GLY A 4 27.78 9.41 32.92
N HIS A 5 27.74 8.21 33.51
CA HIS A 5 28.44 7.04 32.96
C HIS A 5 27.85 6.59 31.61
N TRP A 6 26.53 6.61 31.50
CA TRP A 6 25.83 6.23 30.26
C TRP A 6 26.19 7.18 29.11
N LEU A 7 26.41 8.46 29.41
CA LEU A 7 26.80 9.47 28.43
C LEU A 7 28.23 9.22 27.90
N ILE A 8 29.18 8.86 28.78
CA ILE A 8 30.55 8.45 28.39
C ILE A 8 30.52 7.21 27.50
N VAL A 9 29.73 6.20 27.87
CA VAL A 9 29.62 4.96 27.09
C VAL A 9 29.05 5.24 25.70
N LEU A 10 28.03 6.10 25.60
CA LEU A 10 27.44 6.48 24.32
C LEU A 10 28.45 7.18 23.40
N VAL A 11 29.27 8.08 23.95
CA VAL A 11 30.35 8.76 23.20
C VAL A 11 31.36 7.74 22.67
N ILE A 12 31.82 6.79 23.49
CA ILE A 12 32.77 5.75 23.06
C ILE A 12 32.17 4.87 21.95
N VAL A 13 30.91 4.48 22.05
CA VAL A 13 30.22 3.71 21.00
C VAL A 13 30.15 4.52 19.70
N LEU A 14 29.83 5.83 19.76
CA LEU A 14 29.84 6.68 18.55
C LEU A 14 31.25 6.81 17.94
N LEU A 15 32.32 6.83 18.75
CA LEU A 15 33.70 6.85 18.25
C LEU A 15 34.09 5.54 17.57
N LEU A 16 33.69 4.38 18.12
CA LEU A 16 33.98 3.06 17.55
C LEU A 16 33.19 2.78 16.27
N PHE A 17 31.91 3.11 16.27
CA PHE A 17 31.04 2.89 15.12
C PHE A 17 31.15 4.01 14.07
N GLY A 18 31.60 5.19 14.48
CA GLY A 18 31.72 6.39 13.67
C GLY A 18 30.36 7.05 13.37
N ALA A 19 30.37 8.38 13.26
CA ALA A 19 29.17 9.18 12.99
C ALA A 19 28.50 8.87 11.64
N ASN A 20 29.16 8.14 10.74
CA ASN A 20 28.62 7.84 9.40
C ASN A 20 27.78 6.54 9.35
N LYS A 21 27.98 5.59 10.28
CA LYS A 21 27.26 4.30 10.29
C LYS A 21 25.98 4.34 11.10
N ILE A 22 25.96 5.05 12.23
CA ILE A 22 24.78 5.17 13.10
C ILE A 22 23.58 5.79 12.36
N PRO A 23 23.69 6.93 11.64
CA PRO A 23 22.54 7.57 11.01
C PRO A 23 21.93 6.73 9.88
N LYS A 24 22.77 6.01 9.13
CA LYS A 24 22.30 5.11 8.06
C LYS A 24 21.49 3.95 8.64
N LEU A 25 22.03 3.27 9.66
CA LEU A 25 21.35 2.14 10.31
C LEU A 25 20.08 2.56 11.05
N MET A 26 20.15 3.68 11.78
CA MET A 26 19.03 4.23 12.53
C MET A 26 17.96 4.80 11.60
N GLY A 27 18.33 5.31 10.43
CA GLY A 27 17.38 5.76 9.40
C GLY A 27 16.54 4.62 8.82
N ASP A 28 17.15 3.48 8.49
CA ASP A 28 16.42 2.29 8.01
C ASP A 28 15.54 1.68 9.11
N MET A 29 16.06 1.59 10.34
CA MET A 29 15.28 1.17 11.51
C MET A 29 14.11 2.13 11.81
N ALA A 30 14.34 3.44 11.78
CA ALA A 30 13.32 4.45 12.05
C ALA A 30 12.22 4.44 10.99
N LYS A 31 12.54 4.18 9.72
CA LYS A 31 11.53 3.98 8.67
C LYS A 31 10.63 2.78 8.98
N GLY A 32 11.20 1.64 9.40
CA GLY A 32 10.42 0.46 9.80
C GLY A 32 9.50 0.73 10.99
N VAL A 33 10.02 1.35 12.05
CA VAL A 33 9.22 1.73 13.24
C VAL A 33 8.16 2.77 12.90
N LYS A 34 8.46 3.75 12.02
CA LYS A 34 7.51 4.77 11.59
C LYS A 34 6.40 4.19 10.72
N ALA A 35 6.72 3.30 9.79
CA ALA A 35 5.72 2.60 8.97
C ALA A 35 4.81 1.72 9.83
N PHE A 36 5.36 1.04 10.84
CA PHE A 36 4.57 0.29 11.81
C PHE A 36 3.63 1.21 12.60
N LYS A 37 4.16 2.31 13.16
CA LYS A 37 3.36 3.31 13.89
C LYS A 37 2.26 3.92 13.01
N HIS A 38 2.58 4.22 11.76
CA HIS A 38 1.64 4.80 10.80
C HIS A 38 0.57 3.78 10.40
N GLY A 39 0.92 2.52 10.15
CA GLY A 39 -0.05 1.47 9.86
C GLY A 39 -1.03 1.25 11.00
N LEU A 40 -0.56 1.22 12.25
CA LEU A 40 -1.45 1.12 13.41
C LEU A 40 -2.38 2.34 13.54
N LYS A 41 -1.88 3.56 13.27
CA LYS A 41 -2.71 4.77 13.28
C LYS A 41 -3.65 4.88 12.10
N ASP A 42 -3.26 4.39 10.92
CA ASP A 42 -4.12 4.30 9.74
C ASP A 42 -5.25 3.30 9.98
N GLU A 43 -5.04 2.17 10.67
CA GLU A 43 -6.17 1.30 11.04
C GLU A 43 -7.18 2.00 11.97
N ASP A 44 -6.71 2.82 12.90
CA ASP A 44 -7.56 3.67 13.75
C ASP A 44 -8.24 4.84 12.97
N GLU A 45 -7.53 5.51 12.05
CA GLU A 45 -8.04 6.67 11.29
C GLU A 45 -8.86 6.28 10.04
N GLN A 46 -8.56 5.14 9.41
CA GLN A 46 -9.29 4.61 8.25
C GLN A 46 -10.66 4.04 8.66
N GLN A 47 -10.81 3.60 9.92
CA GLN A 47 -12.12 3.30 10.49
C GLN A 47 -12.99 4.58 10.68
N ALA A 48 -12.38 5.75 10.83
CA ALA A 48 -13.07 7.05 10.89
C ALA A 48 -13.34 7.68 9.51
N GLN A 49 -12.50 7.41 8.51
CA GLN A 49 -12.63 8.00 7.16
C GLN A 49 -13.47 7.18 6.17
N ALA A 50 -13.70 5.88 6.44
CA ALA A 50 -14.63 5.04 5.67
C ALA A 50 -16.12 5.44 5.82
N ALA A 51 -16.44 6.36 6.75
CA ALA A 51 -17.79 6.91 6.91
C ALA A 51 -18.04 8.20 6.09
N ALA A 52 -17.05 8.72 5.35
CA ALA A 52 -17.15 10.03 4.68
C ALA A 52 -16.55 10.10 3.26
N ALA A 53 -16.69 9.05 2.44
CA ALA A 53 -16.41 9.13 1.00
C ALA A 53 -17.67 8.78 0.17
N PRO A 54 -18.12 9.67 -0.74
CA PRO A 54 -19.26 9.41 -1.63
C PRO A 54 -18.93 8.27 -2.59
N GLN A 55 -19.89 7.35 -2.73
CA GLN A 55 -19.83 6.19 -3.62
C GLN A 55 -19.41 6.61 -5.04
N PRO A 56 -18.39 5.98 -5.65
CA PRO A 56 -18.18 6.09 -7.09
C PRO A 56 -19.38 5.49 -7.80
N GLN A 57 -20.31 6.33 -8.22
CA GLN A 57 -21.34 5.97 -9.18
C GLN A 57 -20.62 5.53 -10.44
N VAL A 58 -20.65 4.24 -10.73
CA VAL A 58 -20.38 3.72 -12.07
C VAL A 58 -21.55 4.15 -12.96
N PRO A 59 -21.40 5.11 -13.90
CA PRO A 59 -22.49 5.43 -14.82
C PRO A 59 -22.76 4.20 -15.71
N PRO A 60 -23.99 3.67 -15.74
CA PRO A 60 -24.35 2.49 -16.53
C PRO A 60 -24.55 2.85 -18.01
N SER A 61 -23.51 3.40 -18.66
CA SER A 61 -23.57 3.80 -20.07
C SER A 61 -22.83 2.85 -21.02
N GLN A 62 -22.51 1.62 -20.61
CA GLN A 62 -21.86 0.62 -21.49
C GLN A 62 -22.69 -0.64 -21.75
N VAL A 63 -24.01 -0.58 -21.52
CA VAL A 63 -24.95 -1.65 -21.95
C VAL A 63 -25.79 -1.15 -23.11
N THR A 64 -25.18 -0.78 -24.24
CA THR A 64 -25.93 -0.42 -25.46
C THR A 64 -25.33 -0.94 -26.77
N GLU A 65 -24.09 -1.46 -26.82
CA GLU A 65 -23.47 -1.73 -28.14
C GLU A 65 -22.84 -3.13 -28.26
N ALA A 66 -23.59 -4.17 -27.93
CA ALA A 66 -23.25 -5.54 -28.35
C ALA A 66 -24.48 -6.40 -28.73
N GLN A 67 -25.65 -5.79 -28.89
CA GLN A 67 -26.85 -6.52 -29.31
C GLN A 67 -27.73 -5.64 -30.19
N ALA A 68 -27.43 -5.62 -31.50
CA ALA A 68 -28.40 -5.59 -32.60
C ALA A 68 -27.74 -5.12 -33.92
N ALA A 69 -27.14 -6.05 -34.66
CA ALA A 69 -27.02 -5.93 -36.11
C ALA A 69 -27.34 -7.29 -36.75
N LYS A 70 -28.65 -7.50 -36.88
CA LYS A 70 -29.46 -8.30 -37.81
C LYS A 70 -28.90 -9.51 -38.60
N PRO A 71 -29.81 -10.44 -38.92
CA PRO A 71 -29.56 -11.83 -39.29
C PRO A 71 -29.37 -12.01 -40.80
N ALA A 72 -28.55 -12.98 -41.19
CA ALA A 72 -28.54 -13.49 -42.56
C ALA A 72 -28.07 -14.95 -42.62
N ALA A 73 -29.00 -15.80 -43.06
CA ALA A 73 -28.78 -17.03 -43.80
C ALA A 73 -28.09 -18.23 -43.10
N ALA A 74 -28.92 -19.18 -42.64
CA ALA A 74 -28.74 -20.57 -43.08
C ALA A 74 -29.05 -20.62 -44.59
N PRO A 75 -28.28 -21.32 -45.43
CA PRO A 75 -28.15 -22.78 -45.40
C PRO A 75 -26.67 -23.18 -45.40
N ASP A 76 -26.27 -24.39 -45.03
CA ASP A 76 -26.09 -25.45 -46.02
C ASP A 76 -25.75 -26.75 -45.29
N SER A 77 -26.56 -27.76 -45.56
CA SER A 77 -26.17 -29.17 -45.70
C SER A 77 -25.43 -29.86 -44.55
N ALA A 78 -26.23 -30.61 -43.77
CA ALA A 78 -25.83 -31.95 -43.31
C ALA A 78 -25.46 -32.86 -44.52
N PRO A 79 -25.03 -34.14 -44.39
CA PRO A 79 -24.70 -34.96 -43.22
C PRO A 79 -23.50 -35.96 -43.42
N LYS A 80 -23.19 -36.74 -42.35
CA LYS A 80 -22.80 -38.20 -42.37
C LYS A 80 -21.38 -38.61 -42.85
N PRO A 81 -20.90 -39.85 -42.61
CA PRO A 81 -21.38 -40.98 -41.77
C PRO A 81 -20.64 -41.23 -40.45
#